data_AF-A0A960YJ02-F1
#
_entry.id   AF-A0A960YJ02-F1
#
_cell.length_a   1.000
_cell.length_b   1.000
_cell.length_c   1.000
_cell.angle_alpha   90.00
_cell.angle_beta   90.00
_cell.angle_gamma   90.00
#
_symmetry.space_group_name_H-M   'P 1'
#
loop_
_entity.id
_entity.type
_entity.pdbx_description
1 polymer ?
#
loop_
_entity_poly.entity_id
_entity_poly.type
_entity_poly.pdbx_seq_one_letter_code
_entity_poly.pdbx_strand_id
1 'polypeptide(L)' 'MSRRWFARWGWIHRPVAAPGWIALALCLAFCAQVFVAVDRNSHSVSDTLYGVFPFVVPALLVLDWLAARTSGRR' A
#
# COMPACT_ATOMS: atom_id res chain seq x y z
N MET A 1 21.05 -16.60 1.41
CA MET A 1 19.76 -16.48 2.12
C MET A 1 18.84 -15.58 1.30
N SER A 2 17.97 -16.16 0.46
CA SER A 2 17.02 -15.39 -0.36
C SER A 2 15.99 -14.74 0.56
N ARG A 3 16.11 -13.44 0.86
CA ARG A 3 15.13 -12.74 1.72
C ARG A 3 13.88 -12.41 0.91
N ARG A 4 13.01 -13.39 0.73
CA ARG A 4 11.67 -13.19 0.17
C ARG A 4 10.85 -12.42 1.20
N TRP A 5 10.45 -11.19 0.89
CA TRP A 5 9.62 -10.37 1.79
C TRP A 5 8.15 -10.59 1.53
N PHE A 6 7.81 -10.81 0.26
CA PHE A 6 6.47 -11.12 -0.20
C PHE A 6 6.47 -12.47 -0.93
N ALA A 7 5.29 -13.08 -1.04
CA ALA A 7 5.03 -14.22 -1.90
C ALA A 7 3.85 -13.89 -2.80
N ARG A 8 3.96 -14.26 -4.08
CA ARG A 8 2.87 -14.04 -5.05
C ARG A 8 1.70 -14.99 -4.73
N TRP A 9 0.53 -14.41 -4.54
CA TRP A 9 -0.76 -15.09 -4.36
C TRP A 9 -1.70 -14.65 -5.49
N GLY A 10 -1.56 -15.32 -6.65
CA GLY A 10 -2.30 -14.95 -7.86
C GLY A 10 -1.92 -13.57 -8.38
N TRP A 11 -2.84 -12.61 -8.24
CA TRP A 11 -2.71 -11.21 -8.67
C TRP A 11 -2.14 -10.29 -7.60
N ILE A 12 -2.07 -10.75 -6.34
CA ILE A 12 -1.66 -9.94 -5.19
C ILE A 12 -0.38 -10.54 -4.60
N HIS A 13 0.39 -9.71 -3.90
CA HIS A 13 1.54 -10.13 -3.12
C HIS A 13 1.22 -10.15 -1.63
N ARG A 14 1.39 -11.30 -0.96
CA ARG A 14 1.22 -11.41 0.50
C ARG A 14 2.56 -11.27 1.22
N PRO A 15 2.65 -10.52 2.32
CA PRO A 15 3.87 -10.48 3.12
C PRO A 15 4.15 -11.86 3.74
N VAL A 16 5.41 -12.31 3.69
CA VAL A 16 5.87 -13.58 4.27
C VAL A 16 7.05 -13.41 5.22
N ALA A 17 7.59 -12.20 5.33
CA ALA A 17 8.65 -11.86 6.27
C ALA A 17 8.39 -10.49 6.92
N ALA A 18 9.07 -10.23 8.04
CA ALA A 18 8.90 -9.01 8.82
C ALA A 18 9.01 -7.71 8.00
N PRO A 19 9.98 -7.55 7.06
CA PRO A 19 10.06 -6.34 6.24
C PRO A 19 8.83 -6.12 5.33
N GLY A 20 8.20 -7.20 4.86
CA GLY A 20 6.97 -7.10 4.06
C GLY A 20 5.77 -6.64 4.89
N TRP A 21 5.65 -7.14 6.12
CA TRP A 21 4.64 -6.67 7.08
C TRP A 21 4.84 -5.21 7.46
N ILE A 22 6.09 -4.79 7.69
CA ILE A 22 6.42 -3.39 7.98
C ILE A 22 6.04 -2.48 6.80
N ALA A 23 6.40 -2.86 5.57
CA ALA A 23 6.04 -2.09 4.38
C ALA A 23 4.52 -1.95 4.20
N LEU A 24 3.78 -3.04 4.42
CA LEU A 24 2.31 -3.01 4.39
C LEU A 24 1.74 -2.11 5.49
N ALA A 25 2.24 -2.22 6.73
CA ALA A 25 1.78 -1.40 7.85
C ALA A 25 2.03 0.09 7.62
N LEU A 26 3.21 0.46 7.10
CA LEU A 26 3.53 1.84 6.73
C LEU A 26 2.62 2.37 5.62
N CYS A 27 2.35 1.57 4.59
CA CYS A 27 1.43 1.94 3.52
C CYS A 27 0.01 2.18 4.06
N LEU A 28 -0.51 1.28 4.90
CA LEU A 28 -1.83 1.43 5.52
C LEU A 28 -1.91 2.64 6.45
N ALA A 29 -0.88 2.87 7.27
CA ALA A 29 -0.79 4.03 8.15
C ALA A 29 -0.80 5.34 7.33
N PHE A 30 -0.05 5.40 6.24
CA PHE A 30 -0.06 6.54 5.32
C PHE A 30 -1.45 6.75 4.70
N CYS A 31 -2.08 5.69 4.18
CA CYS A 31 -3.42 5.79 3.60
C CYS A 31 -4.46 6.27 4.60
N ALA A 32 -4.42 5.75 5.84
CA ALA A 32 -5.31 6.19 6.92
C ALA A 32 -5.07 7.66 7.29
N GLN A 33 -3.80 8.09 7.40
CA GLN A 33 -3.46 9.49 7.67
C GLN A 33 -3.99 10.43 6.58
N VAL A 34 -3.76 10.08 5.30
CA VAL A 34 -4.28 10.84 4.15
C VAL A 34 -5.80 10.90 4.18
N PHE A 35 -6.46 9.76 4.41
CA PHE A 35 -7.93 9.70 4.47
C PHE A 35 -8.47 10.64 5.55
N VAL A 36 -7.95 10.56 6.77
CA VAL A 36 -8.35 11.45 7.88
C VAL A 36 -8.08 12.92 7.55
N ALA A 37 -6.96 13.23 6.90
CA ALA A 37 -6.62 14.61 6.53
C ALA A 37 -7.55 15.17 5.45
N VAL A 38 -7.86 14.39 4.42
CA VAL A 38 -8.75 14.80 3.32
C VAL A 38 -10.19 14.89 3.80
N ASP A 39 -10.69 13.88 4.51
CA ASP A 39 -12.08 13.80 4.98
C ASP A 39 -12.44 14.97 5.90
N ARG A 40 -11.51 15.40 6.78
CA ARG A 40 -11.69 16.59 7.64
C ARG A 40 -11.94 17.89 6.87
N ASN A 41 -11.52 17.96 5.61
CA ASN A 41 -11.67 19.13 4.75
C ASN A 41 -12.70 18.91 3.64
N SER A 42 -13.38 17.75 3.62
CA SER A 42 -14.30 17.37 2.56
C SER A 42 -15.75 17.71 2.92
N HIS A 43 -16.54 18.13 1.93
CA HIS A 43 -17.95 18.45 2.09
C HIS A 43 -18.89 17.37 1.52
N SER A 44 -18.33 16.40 0.80
CA SER A 44 -19.06 15.27 0.23
C SER A 44 -18.17 14.03 0.15
N VAL A 45 -18.79 12.86 0.00
CA VAL A 45 -18.07 11.59 -0.22
C VAL A 45 -17.24 11.65 -1.50
N SER A 46 -17.75 12.30 -2.54
CA SER A 46 -17.02 12.49 -3.80
C SER A 46 -15.76 13.31 -3.59
N ASP A 47 -15.82 14.39 -2.79
CA ASP A 47 -14.64 15.21 -2.47
C ASP A 47 -13.57 14.38 -1.74
N THR A 48 -13.99 13.54 -0.79
CA THR A 48 -13.08 12.63 -0.10
C THR A 48 -12.44 11.65 -1.09
N LEU A 49 -13.23 11.02 -1.96
CA LEU A 49 -12.75 10.05 -2.94
C LEU A 49 -11.75 10.67 -3.94
N TYR A 50 -12.08 11.81 -4.52
CA TYR A 50 -11.19 12.52 -5.45
C TYR A 50 -9.95 13.07 -4.72
N GLY A 51 -10.10 13.52 -3.48
CA GLY A 51 -8.99 14.05 -2.68
C GLY A 51 -7.98 13.00 -2.23
N VAL A 52 -8.41 11.77 -1.89
CA VAL A 52 -7.49 10.69 -1.47
C VAL A 52 -6.82 9.99 -2.65
N PHE A 53 -7.47 9.96 -3.82
CA PHE A 53 -6.99 9.28 -5.03
C PHE A 53 -5.53 9.59 -5.39
N PRO A 54 -5.07 10.85 -5.48
CA PRO A 54 -3.70 11.17 -5.90
C PRO A 54 -2.62 10.73 -4.91
N PHE A 55 -2.98 10.28 -3.71
CA PHE A 55 -2.03 9.82 -2.69
C PHE A 55 -2.11 8.32 -2.45
N VAL A 56 -3.34 7.79 -2.28
CA VAL A 56 -3.57 6.39 -1.94
C VAL A 56 -3.21 5.48 -3.12
N VAL A 57 -3.60 5.84 -4.35
CA VAL A 57 -3.33 4.99 -5.52
C VAL A 57 -1.82 4.88 -5.78
N PRO A 58 -1.03 5.98 -5.83
CA PRO A 58 0.42 5.86 -5.96
C PRO A 58 1.08 5.09 -4.81
N ALA A 59 0.63 5.27 -3.56
CA ALA A 59 1.19 4.53 -2.42
C ALA A 59 0.98 3.02 -2.56
N LEU A 60 -0.20 2.58 -3.01
CA LEU A 60 -0.49 1.18 -3.29
C LEU A 60 0.33 0.64 -4.47
N LEU A 61 0.53 1.45 -5.52
CA LEU A 61 1.39 1.07 -6.65
C LEU A 61 2.86 0.90 -6.24
N VAL A 62 3.37 1.77 -5.36
CA VAL A 62 4.73 1.63 -4.80
C VAL A 62 4.85 0.36 -3.96
N LEU A 63 3.82 0.06 -3.14
CA LEU A 63 3.80 -1.18 -2.37
C LEU A 63 3.79 -2.43 -3.28
N ASP A 64 2.96 -2.44 -4.32
CA ASP A 64 2.91 -3.57 -5.27
C ASP A 64 4.24 -3.71 -6.03
N TRP A 65 4.82 -2.61 -6.50
CA TRP A 65 6.14 -2.62 -7.14
C TRP A 65 7.22 -3.17 -6.21
N LEU A 66 7.24 -2.74 -4.94
CA LEU A 66 8.18 -3.24 -3.93
C LEU A 66 7.98 -4.75 -3.70
N ALA A 67 6.72 -5.17 -3.60
CA ALA A 67 6.37 -6.57 -3.39
C ALA A 67 6.77 -7.45 -4.59
N ALA A 68 6.59 -6.96 -5.82
CA ALA A 68 7.03 -7.62 -7.03
C ALA A 68 8.56 -7.82 -7.04
N ARG A 69 9.34 -6.79 -6.67
CA ARG A 69 10.81 -6.84 -6.60
C ARG A 69 11.34 -7.77 -5.51
N THR A 70 10.55 -7.99 -4.45
CA THR A 70 10.96 -8.77 -3.27
C THR A 70 10.26 -10.12 -3.14
N SER A 71 9.48 -10.52 -4.15
CA SER A 71 8.76 -11.80 -4.19
C SER A 71 9.66 -13.03 -4.43
N GLY A 72 10.93 -12.80 -4.75
CA GLY A 72 11.89 -13.82 -5.18
C GLY A 72 11.54 -14.31 -6.59
N ARG A 73 12.53 -14.32 -7.50
CA ARG A 73 12.35 -14.96 -8.82
C ARG A 73 11.89 -16.41 -8.58
N ARG A 74 10.85 -16.81 -9.30
CA ARG A 74 10.56 -18.22 -9.55
C ARG A 74 11.78 -18.89 -10.17
#